data_AF-A0A449AUS8-F1
#
_entry.id   AF-A0A449AUS8-F1
#
_cell.length_a   1.000
_cell.length_b   1.000
_cell.length_c   1.000
_cell.angle_alpha   90.00
_cell.angle_beta   90.00
_cell.angle_gamma   90.00
#
_symmetry.space_group_name_H-M   'P 1'
#
loop_
_entity.id
_entity.type
_entity.pdbx_description
1 polymer ?
#
loop_
_entity_poly.entity_id
_entity_poly.type
_entity_poly.pdbx_seq_one_letter_code
_entity_poly.pdbx_strand_id
1 'polypeptide(L)'
;MKRLQCLYKPNKDKNYPWALKHPKVESALAVFKTRKDAMAWFLSLGYDCATWFQNDRKVWGGLLIAEKNPENGQMEYELNVEKFDGQLDYNETLKELNILENGLRDEKEAADSLAQVVDFKVLKDHHTYFPVDDDIVIERKKSKKDLEIEELRAKIAELAALLSSTNSEFHDEIQDLMNKLQDSSSDKELLNRQIEILKARQEALLKEQEQNVVEKPVEKEVIKEVEVVKEVIKEVPVYVKEDEVVKFAFFGDLDKEDKVKALALYANKVEKLLDKIEEQKVTSKEDYNEIKSNIDLAVKAGKELEKQQLEEDSHKLLKLAELSLAHTQKHLSDKVVSSNEIKNSPATAVYVLDEAQENVRLAQATSYVLYEYKHVAFVPEKDYKFAIFADAQKAGLNKFVVFKWPVEKEVVKETVVEKASDEDQSDDWAFKGLVVFSFALVWAALFTLAVLLGLGLII
;
A
#
# COMPACT_ATOMS: atom_id res chain seq x y z
N MET A 1 12.62 3.55 -0.57
CA MET A 1 12.72 5.01 -0.48
C MET A 1 14.15 5.45 -0.77
N LYS A 2 14.33 6.59 -1.45
CA LYS A 2 15.66 7.13 -1.77
C LYS A 2 16.41 7.56 -0.51
N ARG A 3 17.73 7.61 -0.58
CA ARG A 3 18.57 8.18 0.49
C ARG A 3 19.23 9.48 0.10
N LEU A 4 19.32 10.41 1.04
CA LEU A 4 20.11 11.61 0.87
C LEU A 4 20.81 12.01 2.16
N GLN A 5 21.96 12.65 2.01
CA GLN A 5 22.69 13.29 3.09
C GLN A 5 22.87 14.78 2.75
N CYS A 6 22.45 15.67 3.65
CA CYS A 6 22.79 17.09 3.60
C CYS A 6 24.01 17.33 4.48
N LEU A 7 25.18 17.45 3.85
CA LEU A 7 26.49 17.46 4.50
C LEU A 7 27.08 18.87 4.55
N TYR A 8 27.68 19.24 5.67
CA TYR A 8 28.41 20.50 5.81
C TYR A 8 29.90 20.31 5.48
N LYS A 9 30.34 20.85 4.35
CA LYS A 9 31.69 20.71 3.76
C LYS A 9 32.34 22.06 3.39
N PRO A 10 32.52 22.99 4.35
CA PRO A 10 33.15 24.30 4.09
C PRO A 10 34.59 24.22 3.57
N ASN A 11 35.28 23.10 3.81
CA ASN A 11 36.66 22.89 3.34
C ASN A 11 36.74 22.58 1.83
N LYS A 12 35.65 22.13 1.21
CA LYS A 12 35.62 21.80 -0.22
C LYS A 12 35.27 23.02 -1.07
N ASP A 13 34.25 23.77 -0.66
CA ASP A 13 33.84 25.02 -1.27
C ASP A 13 33.33 25.94 -0.16
N LYS A 14 34.00 27.09 0.04
CA LYS A 14 33.60 28.07 1.06
C LYS A 14 32.35 28.85 0.68
N ASN A 15 32.10 28.99 -0.63
CA ASN A 15 30.94 29.72 -1.14
C ASN A 15 29.69 28.85 -1.11
N TYR A 16 29.85 27.53 -1.27
CA TYR A 16 28.74 26.56 -1.24
C TYR A 16 29.04 25.42 -0.24
N PRO A 17 29.04 25.71 1.07
CA PRO A 17 29.49 24.76 2.07
C PRO A 17 28.50 23.62 2.33
N TRP A 18 27.25 23.70 1.87
CA TRP A 18 26.25 22.63 2.04
C TRP A 18 26.15 21.78 0.79
N ALA A 19 26.20 20.46 0.93
CA ALA A 19 26.15 19.53 -0.19
C ALA A 19 25.08 18.46 0.03
N LEU A 20 24.16 18.34 -0.93
CA LEU A 20 23.25 17.20 -1.02
C LEU A 20 23.96 16.05 -1.71
N LYS A 21 24.01 14.90 -1.07
CA LYS A 21 24.79 13.77 -1.56
C LYS A 21 24.17 12.44 -1.16
N HIS A 22 24.11 11.49 -2.08
CA HIS A 22 23.80 10.10 -1.76
C HIS A 22 25.03 9.40 -1.14
N PRO A 23 24.89 8.60 -0.06
CA PRO A 23 26.03 8.02 0.66
C PRO A 23 26.93 7.14 -0.22
N LYS A 24 26.34 6.38 -1.16
CA LYS A 24 27.07 5.50 -2.08
C LYS A 24 27.59 6.15 -3.36
N VAL A 25 27.12 7.36 -3.70
CA VAL A 25 27.57 8.06 -4.92
C VAL A 25 28.74 8.95 -4.55
N GLU A 26 29.82 8.99 -5.33
CA GLU A 26 31.00 9.79 -4.95
C GLU A 26 30.75 11.30 -5.03
N SER A 27 30.15 11.76 -6.13
CA SER A 27 29.81 13.15 -6.39
C SER A 27 28.58 13.62 -5.61
N ALA A 28 28.53 14.90 -5.24
CA ALA A 28 27.31 15.52 -4.73
C ALA A 28 26.28 15.72 -5.86
N LEU A 29 25.00 15.75 -5.50
CA LEU A 29 23.89 16.09 -6.38
C LEU A 29 23.89 17.58 -6.69
N ALA A 30 23.92 18.39 -5.64
CA ALA A 30 23.91 19.84 -5.70
C ALA A 30 24.57 20.44 -4.46
N VAL A 31 25.05 21.67 -4.57
CA VAL A 31 25.71 22.41 -3.48
C VAL A 31 25.07 23.79 -3.28
N PHE A 32 24.96 24.22 -2.02
CA PHE A 32 24.17 25.35 -1.57
C PHE A 32 24.93 26.20 -0.55
N LYS A 33 24.47 27.45 -0.38
CA LYS A 33 24.99 28.39 0.63
C LYS A 33 24.54 28.06 2.03
N THR A 34 23.29 27.63 2.19
CA THR A 34 22.69 27.31 3.48
C THR A 34 22.04 25.92 3.46
N ARG A 35 21.85 25.35 4.66
CA ARG A 35 21.09 24.10 4.83
C ARG A 35 19.64 24.27 4.42
N LYS A 36 19.03 25.40 4.82
CA LYS A 36 17.65 25.75 4.49
C LYS A 36 17.41 25.71 2.98
N ASP A 37 18.29 26.32 2.20
CA ASP A 37 18.16 26.33 0.74
C ASP A 37 18.27 24.92 0.14
N ALA A 38 19.23 24.13 0.64
CA ALA A 38 19.44 22.76 0.20
C ALA A 38 18.19 21.90 0.43
N MET A 39 17.61 21.99 1.63
CA MET A 39 16.41 21.24 1.99
C MET A 39 15.18 21.77 1.24
N ALA A 40 15.00 23.10 1.16
CA ALA A 40 13.85 23.70 0.48
C ALA A 40 13.76 23.24 -1.00
N TRP A 41 14.90 23.27 -1.70
CA TRP A 41 15.03 22.80 -3.08
C TRP A 41 14.81 21.29 -3.22
N PHE A 42 15.38 20.48 -2.32
CA PHE A 42 15.24 19.04 -2.45
C PHE A 42 13.82 18.57 -2.18
N LEU A 43 13.18 19.09 -1.13
CA LEU A 43 11.82 18.71 -0.75
C LEU A 43 10.79 19.15 -1.80
N SER A 44 11.07 20.20 -2.60
CA SER A 44 10.18 20.55 -3.72
C SER A 44 10.20 19.54 -4.87
N LEU A 45 11.18 18.62 -4.92
CA LEU A 45 11.22 17.56 -5.93
C LEU A 45 10.22 16.42 -5.65
N GLY A 46 9.65 16.36 -4.43
CA GLY A 46 8.57 15.41 -4.11
C GLY A 46 8.99 13.93 -4.16
N TYR A 47 10.23 13.62 -3.74
CA TYR A 47 10.70 12.24 -3.67
C TYR A 47 10.42 11.61 -2.31
N ASP A 48 10.03 10.34 -2.32
CA ASP A 48 10.05 9.48 -1.15
C ASP A 48 11.50 9.26 -0.72
N CYS A 49 11.92 9.92 0.36
CA CYS A 49 13.33 10.02 0.70
C CYS A 49 13.59 10.15 2.20
N ALA A 50 14.61 9.42 2.65
CA ALA A 50 15.23 9.58 3.95
C ALA A 50 16.44 10.51 3.83
N THR A 51 16.36 11.69 4.44
CA THR A 51 17.41 12.71 4.40
C THR A 51 18.04 12.90 5.77
N TRP A 52 19.28 12.43 5.92
CA TRP A 52 20.11 12.75 7.09
C TRP A 52 20.77 14.10 6.88
N PHE A 53 20.77 14.98 7.88
CA PHE A 53 21.36 16.31 7.73
C PHE A 53 22.26 16.67 8.90
N GLN A 54 23.33 17.39 8.60
CA GLN A 54 24.28 17.90 9.59
C GLN A 54 23.90 19.31 10.07
N ASN A 55 24.49 19.73 11.18
CA ASN A 55 24.58 21.14 11.56
C ASN A 55 25.88 21.77 11.01
N ASP A 56 26.03 23.07 11.24
CA ASP A 56 27.21 23.87 10.89
C ASP A 56 28.50 23.44 11.63
N ARG A 57 28.40 22.55 12.62
CA ARG A 57 29.52 21.93 13.33
C ARG A 57 29.93 20.57 12.75
N LYS A 58 29.35 20.16 11.62
CA LYS A 58 29.54 18.83 10.99
C LYS A 58 29.07 17.66 11.86
N VAL A 59 28.19 17.92 12.82
CA VAL A 59 27.55 16.89 13.65
C VAL A 59 26.21 16.54 13.01
N TRP A 60 25.81 15.27 13.05
CA TRP A 60 24.49 14.86 12.58
C TRP A 60 23.43 15.53 13.44
N GLY A 61 22.55 16.31 12.82
CA GLY A 61 21.52 17.10 13.48
C GLY A 61 20.15 16.46 13.46
N GLY A 62 19.87 15.61 12.46
CA GLY A 62 18.60 14.91 12.38
C GLY A 62 18.45 14.04 11.14
N LEU A 63 17.30 13.38 11.11
CA LEU A 63 16.76 12.62 10.00
C LEU A 63 15.37 13.19 9.66
N LEU A 64 15.16 13.51 8.40
CA LEU A 64 13.85 13.84 7.85
C LEU A 64 13.41 12.71 6.90
N ILE A 65 12.22 12.18 7.11
CA ILE A 65 11.58 11.17 6.26
C ILE A 65 10.49 11.90 5.49
N ALA A 66 10.53 11.86 4.15
CA ALA A 66 9.47 12.35 3.28
C ALA A 66 8.86 11.16 2.54
N GLU A 67 7.54 11.05 2.54
CA GLU A 67 6.83 9.95 1.88
C GLU A 67 5.49 10.42 1.33
N LYS A 68 5.17 9.97 0.13
CA LYS A 68 3.88 10.23 -0.50
C LYS A 68 2.85 9.25 0.06
N ASN A 69 1.83 9.79 0.70
CA ASN A 69 0.72 8.99 1.20
C ASN A 69 -0.05 8.36 0.00
N PRO A 70 -0.25 7.03 -0.01
CA PRO A 70 -0.86 6.33 -1.14
C PRO A 70 -2.36 6.61 -1.29
N GLU A 71 -3.05 7.06 -0.25
CA GLU A 71 -4.50 7.29 -0.25
C GLU A 71 -4.87 8.66 -0.83
N ASN A 72 -4.14 9.71 -0.43
CA ASN A 72 -4.43 11.11 -0.81
C ASN A 72 -3.38 11.71 -1.77
N GLY A 73 -2.26 11.02 -2.00
CA GLY A 73 -1.17 11.47 -2.85
C GLY A 73 -0.37 12.67 -2.30
N GLN A 74 -0.58 13.08 -1.05
CA GLN A 74 0.12 14.19 -0.42
C GLN A 74 1.45 13.74 0.19
N MET A 75 2.43 14.65 0.21
CA MET A 75 3.72 14.39 0.86
C MET A 75 3.61 14.63 2.37
N GLU A 76 3.90 13.60 3.15
CA GLU A 76 4.01 13.64 4.61
C GLU A 76 5.49 13.64 5.02
N TYR A 77 5.79 14.33 6.10
CA TYR A 77 7.14 14.55 6.61
C TYR A 77 7.23 14.19 8.09
N GLU A 78 8.17 13.31 8.43
CA GLU A 78 8.51 12.95 9.82
C GLU A 78 9.93 13.43 10.13
N LEU A 79 10.07 14.26 11.16
CA LEU A 79 11.35 14.79 11.63
C LEU A 79 11.81 14.07 12.90
N ASN A 80 13.08 13.67 12.94
CA ASN A 80 13.71 13.10 14.12
C ASN A 80 15.05 13.79 14.40
N VAL A 81 15.11 14.63 15.43
CA VAL A 81 16.33 15.33 15.88
C VAL A 81 16.81 14.86 17.25
N GLU A 82 15.93 14.32 18.09
CA GLU A 82 16.24 13.95 19.49
C GLU A 82 17.27 12.83 19.61
N LYS A 83 17.30 11.91 18.63
CA LYS A 83 18.22 10.77 18.62
C LYS A 83 19.64 11.14 18.14
N PHE A 84 19.89 12.41 17.79
CA PHE A 84 21.11 12.83 17.12
C PHE A 84 21.94 13.79 17.99
N ASP A 85 23.26 13.66 17.89
CA ASP A 85 24.23 14.43 18.70
C ASP A 85 24.24 15.94 18.41
N GLY A 86 23.59 16.37 17.33
CA GLY A 86 23.57 17.76 16.89
C GLY A 86 22.68 18.68 17.71
N GLN A 87 21.89 18.14 18.65
CA GLN A 87 21.05 18.88 19.61
C GLN A 87 20.23 20.00 18.97
N LEU A 88 19.63 19.72 17.80
CA LEU A 88 18.76 20.69 17.14
C LEU A 88 17.41 20.75 17.85
N ASP A 89 16.85 21.95 17.95
CA ASP A 89 15.48 22.11 18.44
C ASP A 89 14.48 21.62 17.39
N TYR A 90 13.54 20.79 17.82
CA TYR A 90 12.54 20.16 16.94
C TYR A 90 11.65 21.21 16.26
N ASN A 91 11.15 22.19 17.02
CA ASN A 91 10.21 23.20 16.52
C ASN A 91 10.88 24.21 15.60
N GLU A 92 12.11 24.64 15.95
CA GLU A 92 12.90 25.51 15.07
C GLU A 92 13.25 24.81 13.76
N THR A 93 13.57 23.51 13.82
CA THR A 93 13.90 22.73 12.63
C THR A 93 12.66 22.50 11.74
N LEU A 94 11.48 22.25 12.32
CA LEU A 94 10.22 22.21 11.56
C LEU A 94 9.96 23.53 10.82
N LYS A 95 10.11 24.66 11.51
CA LYS A 95 9.96 26.00 10.91
C LYS A 95 11.00 26.27 9.82
N GLU A 96 12.26 25.87 10.02
CA GLU A 96 13.30 26.00 8.99
C GLU A 96 12.92 25.29 7.69
N LEU A 97 12.29 24.11 7.81
CA LEU A 97 11.92 23.25 6.70
C LEU A 97 10.51 23.55 6.13
N ASN A 98 9.80 24.51 6.72
CA ASN A 98 8.40 24.86 6.44
C ASN A 98 7.45 23.65 6.61
N ILE A 99 7.66 22.84 7.65
CA ILE A 99 6.84 21.68 7.98
C ILE A 99 6.00 22.02 9.21
N LEU A 100 4.69 21.76 9.11
CA LEU A 100 3.71 21.94 10.17
C LEU A 100 3.78 20.76 11.17
N GLU A 101 3.28 20.97 12.39
CA GLU A 101 3.29 19.92 13.44
C GLU A 101 2.50 18.66 13.07
N ASN A 102 1.57 18.77 12.12
CA ASN A 102 0.81 17.63 11.59
C ASN A 102 1.59 16.79 10.55
N GLY A 103 2.84 17.15 10.27
CA GLY A 103 3.69 16.46 9.30
C GLY A 103 3.45 16.87 7.84
N LEU A 104 2.57 17.85 7.57
CA LEU A 104 2.40 18.41 6.23
C LEU A 104 3.29 19.64 6.04
N ARG A 105 3.58 19.99 4.79
CA ARG A 105 4.35 21.19 4.47
C ARG A 105 3.44 22.40 4.35
N ASP A 106 3.86 23.55 4.87
CA ASP A 106 3.21 24.83 4.55
C ASP A 106 3.54 25.19 3.10
N GLU A 107 2.60 24.98 2.19
CA GLU A 107 2.82 25.17 0.76
C GLU A 107 3.21 26.62 0.41
N LYS A 108 2.67 27.60 1.14
CA LYS A 108 2.92 29.02 0.86
C LYS A 108 4.33 29.38 1.30
N GLU A 109 4.69 29.09 2.55
CA GLU A 109 6.03 29.39 3.06
C GLU A 109 7.11 28.56 2.32
N ALA A 110 6.78 27.32 1.93
CA ALA A 110 7.66 26.50 1.11
C ALA A 110 7.91 27.09 -0.27
N ALA A 111 6.86 27.58 -0.96
CA ALA A 111 6.99 28.23 -2.26
C ALA A 111 7.81 29.53 -2.15
N ASP A 112 7.53 30.35 -1.14
CA ASP A 112 8.28 31.59 -0.87
C ASP A 112 9.76 31.30 -0.57
N SER A 113 10.03 30.27 0.24
CA SER A 113 11.39 29.83 0.53
C SER A 113 12.10 29.29 -0.70
N LEU A 114 11.42 28.54 -1.57
CA LEU A 114 11.99 28.02 -2.81
C LEU A 114 12.32 29.14 -3.80
N ALA A 115 11.47 30.16 -3.90
CA ALA A 115 11.70 31.33 -4.75
C ALA A 115 12.96 32.12 -4.33
N GLN A 116 13.37 32.03 -3.07
CA GLN A 116 14.62 32.63 -2.56
C GLN A 116 15.86 31.79 -2.87
N VAL A 117 15.71 30.53 -3.30
CA VAL A 117 16.83 29.66 -3.70
C VAL A 117 17.29 29.99 -5.12
N VAL A 118 18.00 31.10 -5.27
CA VAL A 118 18.49 31.61 -6.56
C VAL A 118 19.96 31.28 -6.86
N ASP A 119 20.77 31.07 -5.82
CA ASP A 119 22.23 30.89 -5.97
C ASP A 119 22.71 29.55 -5.36
N PHE A 120 22.72 28.52 -6.21
CA PHE A 120 23.19 27.18 -5.91
C PHE A 120 23.72 26.52 -7.19
N LYS A 121 24.43 25.40 -7.06
CA LYS A 121 24.97 24.66 -8.22
C LYS A 121 24.45 23.24 -8.23
N VAL A 122 23.76 22.88 -9.30
CA VAL A 122 23.41 21.49 -9.62
C VAL A 122 24.62 20.85 -10.31
N LEU A 123 25.12 19.75 -9.75
CA LEU A 123 26.30 19.05 -10.26
C LEU A 123 25.94 17.77 -11.02
N LYS A 124 24.79 17.18 -10.70
CA LYS A 124 24.24 15.99 -11.33
C LYS A 124 22.73 16.15 -11.52
N ASP A 125 22.21 15.49 -12.55
CA ASP A 125 20.77 15.43 -12.78
C ASP A 125 20.10 14.54 -11.73
N HIS A 126 19.10 15.09 -11.03
CA HIS A 126 18.41 14.39 -9.94
C HIS A 126 17.58 13.19 -10.41
N HIS A 127 17.21 13.12 -11.69
CA HIS A 127 16.49 11.97 -12.26
C HIS A 127 17.37 10.72 -12.39
N THR A 128 18.67 10.90 -12.63
CA THR A 128 19.63 9.81 -12.87
C THR A 128 20.65 9.63 -11.73
N TYR A 129 20.61 10.49 -10.72
CA TYR A 129 21.59 10.50 -9.63
C TYR A 129 21.43 9.35 -8.63
N PHE A 130 20.21 8.90 -8.38
CA PHE A 130 19.93 7.88 -7.37
C PHE A 130 20.14 6.47 -7.95
N PRO A 131 20.93 5.59 -7.29
CA PRO A 131 21.07 4.21 -7.74
C PRO A 131 19.74 3.46 -7.66
N VAL A 132 19.46 2.64 -8.67
CA VAL A 132 18.18 1.88 -8.79
C VAL A 132 18.01 0.86 -7.66
N ASP A 133 19.11 0.26 -7.19
CA ASP A 133 19.10 -0.84 -6.20
C ASP A 133 19.22 -0.35 -4.74
N ASP A 134 18.98 0.93 -4.45
CA ASP A 134 19.31 1.52 -3.15
C ASP A 134 18.16 2.10 -2.34
N ASP A 135 17.02 1.43 -2.40
CA ASP A 135 15.87 1.73 -1.56
C ASP A 135 16.07 1.25 -0.11
N ILE A 136 15.91 2.18 0.84
CA ILE A 136 15.79 1.84 2.26
C ILE A 136 14.33 1.53 2.59
N VAL A 137 14.13 0.58 3.50
CA VAL A 137 12.91 0.44 4.33
C VAL A 137 13.25 0.98 5.73
N ILE A 138 12.61 2.07 6.16
CA ILE A 138 12.81 2.62 7.52
C ILE A 138 11.73 2.05 8.44
N GLU A 139 12.16 1.40 9.52
CA GLU A 139 11.27 0.98 10.61
C GLU A 139 10.80 2.21 11.41
N ARG A 140 9.51 2.54 11.31
CA ARG A 140 8.90 3.69 12.01
C ARG A 140 8.80 3.44 13.53
N LYS A 141 8.86 4.52 14.32
CA LYS A 141 8.22 4.54 15.65
C LYS A 141 6.73 4.79 15.41
N LYS A 142 5.87 3.89 15.91
CA LYS A 142 4.40 4.03 15.85
C LYS A 142 3.98 5.41 16.39
N SER A 143 3.02 6.07 15.73
CA SER A 143 2.59 7.41 16.14
C SER A 143 1.95 7.39 17.53
N LYS A 144 1.87 8.52 18.24
CA LYS A 144 1.14 8.61 19.53
C LYS A 144 -0.32 8.12 19.41
N LYS A 145 -0.95 8.33 18.25
CA LYS A 145 -2.30 7.85 17.96
C LYS A 145 -2.34 6.34 17.83
N ASP A 146 -1.32 5.73 17.23
CA ASP A 146 -1.20 4.27 17.10
C ASP A 146 -0.91 3.60 18.43
N LEU A 147 -0.07 4.22 19.27
CA LEU A 147 0.18 3.76 20.65
C LEU A 147 -1.10 3.78 21.49
N GLU A 148 -1.89 4.84 21.40
CA GLU A 148 -3.18 4.95 22.10
C GLU A 148 -4.20 3.90 21.59
N ILE A 149 -4.20 3.61 20.28
CA ILE A 149 -5.02 2.54 19.70
C ILE A 149 -4.55 1.17 20.19
N GLU A 150 -3.24 0.93 20.30
CA GLU A 150 -2.72 -0.32 20.85
C GLU A 150 -3.03 -0.50 22.33
N GLU A 151 -2.95 0.57 23.13
CA GLU A 151 -3.37 0.55 24.54
C GLU A 151 -4.86 0.23 24.69
N LEU A 152 -5.71 0.84 23.87
CA LEU A 152 -7.15 0.54 23.85
C LEU A 152 -7.43 -0.89 23.39
N ARG A 153 -6.73 -1.40 22.37
CA ARG A 153 -6.82 -2.80 21.94
C ARG A 153 -6.41 -3.76 23.04
N ALA A 154 -5.34 -3.45 23.75
CA ALA A 154 -4.87 -4.27 24.86
C ALA A 154 -5.90 -4.33 26.00
N LYS A 155 -6.51 -3.19 26.36
CA LYS A 155 -7.58 -3.13 27.37
C LYS A 155 -8.83 -3.91 26.96
N ILE A 156 -9.23 -3.85 25.69
CA ILE A 156 -10.38 -4.61 25.17
C ILE A 156 -10.06 -6.11 25.14
N ALA A 157 -8.85 -6.50 24.75
CA ALA A 157 -8.43 -7.90 24.75
C ALA A 157 -8.34 -8.49 26.17
N GLU A 158 -7.85 -7.71 27.15
CA GLU A 158 -7.86 -8.08 28.56
C GLU A 158 -9.29 -8.30 29.07
N LEU A 159 -10.20 -7.38 28.76
CA LEU A 159 -11.62 -7.52 29.06
C LEU A 159 -12.23 -8.77 28.42
N ALA A 160 -11.94 -9.03 27.14
CA ALA A 160 -12.42 -10.21 26.44
C ALA A 160 -11.93 -11.51 27.08
N ALA A 161 -10.66 -11.57 27.48
CA ALA A 161 -10.10 -12.72 28.16
C ALA A 161 -10.75 -12.95 29.53
N LEU A 162 -10.93 -11.89 30.34
CA LEU A 162 -11.62 -11.97 31.62
C LEU A 162 -13.07 -12.44 31.46
N LEU A 163 -13.79 -11.95 30.45
CA LEU A 163 -15.21 -12.22 30.25
C LEU A 163 -15.48 -13.59 29.61
N SER A 164 -14.57 -14.11 28.79
CA SER A 164 -14.64 -15.47 28.22
C SER A 164 -14.71 -16.58 29.29
N SER A 165 -14.25 -16.28 30.50
CA SER A 165 -14.26 -17.22 31.63
C SER A 165 -15.54 -17.18 32.46
N THR A 166 -16.40 -16.16 32.32
CA THR A 166 -17.46 -15.88 33.32
C THR A 166 -18.89 -15.78 32.79
N ASN A 167 -19.20 -15.36 31.55
CA ASN A 167 -20.55 -15.48 30.94
C ASN A 167 -20.63 -14.87 29.51
N SER A 168 -21.62 -15.32 28.72
CA SER A 168 -21.87 -14.89 27.33
C SER A 168 -22.54 -13.52 27.17
N GLU A 169 -23.05 -12.91 28.24
CA GLU A 169 -23.87 -11.67 28.16
C GLU A 169 -23.08 -10.43 27.70
N PHE A 170 -21.75 -10.43 27.80
CA PHE A 170 -20.92 -9.27 27.43
C PHE A 170 -20.24 -9.42 26.06
N HIS A 171 -20.43 -10.55 25.37
CA HIS A 171 -19.72 -10.82 24.11
C HIS A 171 -20.08 -9.80 23.01
N ASP A 172 -21.37 -9.49 22.86
CA ASP A 172 -21.86 -8.56 21.85
C ASP A 172 -21.41 -7.12 22.14
N GLU A 173 -21.33 -6.72 23.42
CA GLU A 173 -20.86 -5.39 23.84
C GLU A 173 -19.34 -5.22 23.61
N ILE A 174 -18.55 -6.30 23.77
CA ILE A 174 -17.11 -6.31 23.44
C ILE A 174 -16.89 -6.23 21.93
N GLN A 175 -17.69 -6.97 21.15
CA GLN A 175 -17.62 -6.95 19.69
C GLN A 175 -17.96 -5.56 19.14
N ASP A 176 -18.99 -4.91 19.70
CA ASP A 176 -19.37 -3.54 19.36
C ASP A 176 -18.27 -2.52 19.70
N LEU A 177 -17.58 -2.67 20.84
CA LEU A 177 -16.42 -1.84 21.18
C LEU A 177 -15.23 -2.06 20.24
N MET A 178 -14.96 -3.31 19.82
CA MET A 178 -13.92 -3.59 18.82
C MET A 178 -14.25 -2.94 17.47
N ASN A 179 -15.52 -3.01 17.05
CA ASN A 179 -15.98 -2.41 15.80
C ASN A 179 -15.90 -0.87 15.85
N LYS A 180 -16.30 -0.27 16.98
CA LYS A 180 -16.18 1.19 17.19
C LYS A 180 -14.72 1.64 17.20
N LEU A 181 -13.80 0.84 17.77
CA LEU A 181 -12.36 1.14 17.73
C LEU A 181 -11.78 1.08 16.29
N GLN A 182 -12.40 0.30 15.39
CA GLN A 182 -12.01 0.25 13.98
C GLN A 182 -12.58 1.42 13.17
N ASP A 183 -13.62 2.09 13.67
CA ASP A 183 -14.16 3.31 13.06
C ASP A 183 -13.29 4.52 13.40
N SER A 184 -12.68 5.13 12.38
CA SER A 184 -11.78 6.29 12.48
C SER A 184 -12.47 7.57 12.94
N SER A 185 -13.80 7.60 12.95
CA SER A 185 -14.62 8.74 13.41
C SER A 185 -15.06 8.65 14.87
N SER A 186 -14.75 7.54 15.56
CA SER A 186 -15.20 7.30 16.93
C SER A 186 -14.44 8.14 17.97
N ASP A 187 -15.17 8.69 18.93
CA ASP A 187 -14.60 9.47 20.03
C ASP A 187 -13.93 8.55 21.06
N LYS A 188 -12.61 8.63 21.14
CA LYS A 188 -11.76 7.76 21.97
C LYS A 188 -11.99 7.95 23.47
N GLU A 189 -12.39 9.15 23.92
CA GLU A 189 -12.73 9.37 25.32
C GLU A 189 -14.02 8.65 25.70
N LEU A 190 -15.00 8.62 24.79
CA LEU A 190 -16.24 7.88 24.99
C LEU A 190 -16.00 6.37 25.03
N LEU A 191 -15.11 5.85 24.18
CA LEU A 191 -14.72 4.43 24.23
C LEU A 191 -14.05 4.06 25.57
N ASN A 192 -13.12 4.88 26.07
CA ASN A 192 -12.49 4.63 27.37
C ASN A 192 -13.52 4.59 28.51
N ARG A 193 -14.48 5.53 28.52
CA ARG A 193 -15.55 5.53 29.53
C ARG A 193 -16.44 4.29 29.43
N GLN A 194 -16.77 3.83 28.23
CA GLN A 194 -17.55 2.60 28.03
C GLN A 194 -16.80 1.36 28.54
N ILE A 195 -15.49 1.28 28.29
CA ILE A 195 -14.61 0.23 28.81
C ILE A 195 -14.61 0.21 30.35
N GLU A 196 -14.53 1.38 31.00
CA GLU A 196 -14.57 1.48 32.46
C GLU A 196 -15.93 1.08 33.06
N ILE A 197 -17.03 1.47 32.41
CA ILE A 197 -18.38 1.08 32.83
C ILE A 197 -18.57 -0.44 32.79
N LEU A 198 -18.05 -1.10 31.74
CA LEU A 198 -18.11 -2.56 31.63
C LEU A 198 -17.25 -3.26 32.68
N LYS A 199 -16.04 -2.77 32.95
CA LYS A 199 -15.20 -3.27 34.06
C LYS A 199 -15.93 -3.16 35.40
N ALA A 200 -16.55 -2.02 35.69
CA ALA A 200 -17.28 -1.80 36.93
C ALA A 200 -18.52 -2.72 37.06
N ARG A 201 -19.24 -2.96 35.96
CA ARG A 201 -20.41 -3.86 35.94
C ARG A 201 -20.00 -5.32 36.18
N GLN A 202 -18.86 -5.75 35.64
CA GLN A 202 -18.29 -7.07 35.90
C GLN A 202 -17.90 -7.24 37.37
N GLU A 203 -17.19 -6.26 37.95
CA GLU A 203 -16.79 -6.31 39.36
C GLU A 203 -17.99 -6.37 40.31
N ALA A 204 -19.11 -5.73 39.95
CA ALA A 204 -20.36 -5.82 40.71
C ALA A 204 -20.96 -7.24 40.65
N LEU A 205 -20.96 -7.89 39.49
CA LEU A 205 -21.47 -9.26 39.34
C LEU A 205 -20.62 -10.29 40.09
N LEU A 206 -19.28 -10.13 40.10
CA LEU A 206 -18.39 -10.99 40.88
C LEU A 206 -18.65 -10.86 42.39
N LYS A 207 -18.91 -9.65 42.88
CA LYS A 207 -19.28 -9.42 44.29
C LYS A 207 -20.64 -10.02 44.66
N GLU A 208 -21.61 -10.01 43.75
CA GLU A 208 -22.91 -10.66 43.95
C GLU A 208 -22.79 -12.19 43.94
N GLN A 209 -21.90 -12.76 43.12
CA GLN A 209 -21.62 -14.20 43.10
C GLN A 209 -20.90 -14.66 44.37
N GLU A 210 -19.95 -13.88 44.91
CA GLU A 210 -19.27 -14.18 46.18
C GLU A 210 -20.23 -14.13 47.38
N GLN A 211 -21.25 -13.27 47.36
CA GLN A 211 -22.25 -13.19 48.43
C GLN A 211 -23.25 -14.36 48.41
N ASN A 212 -23.49 -15.01 47.27
CA ASN A 212 -24.38 -16.17 47.15
C ASN A 212 -23.77 -17.52 47.58
N VAL A 213 -22.46 -17.58 47.86
CA VAL A 213 -21.77 -18.84 48.26
C VAL A 213 -21.82 -19.08 49.79
N VAL A 214 -22.35 -18.15 50.59
CA VAL A 214 -22.30 -18.22 52.08
C VAL A 214 -23.46 -19.03 52.71
N GLU A 215 -24.49 -19.48 51.98
CA GLU A 215 -25.64 -20.22 52.54
C GLU A 215 -25.66 -21.75 52.31
N LYS A 216 -24.51 -22.43 52.33
CA LYS A 216 -24.52 -23.91 52.45
C LYS A 216 -23.56 -24.44 53.53
N PRO A 217 -24.05 -25.27 54.48
CA PRO A 217 -23.29 -25.61 55.67
C PRO A 217 -22.17 -26.61 55.42
N VAL A 218 -21.12 -26.38 56.20
CA VAL A 218 -19.83 -27.05 56.33
C VAL A 218 -19.96 -28.50 56.80
N GLU A 219 -19.28 -29.43 56.11
CA GLU A 219 -18.67 -30.60 56.75
C GLU A 219 -17.16 -30.58 56.48
N LYS A 220 -16.42 -30.62 57.59
CA LYS A 220 -14.96 -30.66 57.68
C LYS A 220 -14.48 -32.06 57.31
N GLU A 221 -13.37 -32.15 56.59
CA GLU A 221 -12.30 -33.09 56.98
C GLU A 221 -10.91 -32.61 56.55
N VAL A 222 -9.97 -32.89 57.44
CA VAL A 222 -8.58 -32.44 57.53
C VAL A 222 -7.67 -33.55 56.98
N ILE A 223 -6.48 -33.20 56.46
CA ILE A 223 -5.15 -33.89 56.47
C ILE A 223 -4.42 -33.39 55.19
N LYS A 224 -3.39 -32.52 55.19
CA LYS A 224 -2.02 -32.50 55.75
C LYS A 224 -1.02 -33.44 55.03
N GLU A 225 -0.13 -32.84 54.21
CA GLU A 225 1.26 -33.25 53.87
C GLU A 225 1.84 -32.21 52.88
N VAL A 226 2.65 -31.23 53.30
CA VAL A 226 4.14 -31.16 53.34
C VAL A 226 4.82 -31.49 51.99
N GLU A 227 5.45 -30.50 51.32
CA GLU A 227 6.91 -30.47 51.03
C GLU A 227 7.38 -29.29 50.15
N VAL A 228 8.45 -28.66 50.64
CA VAL A 228 9.67 -28.12 49.98
C VAL A 228 9.61 -26.97 48.96
N VAL A 229 10.35 -25.93 49.36
CA VAL A 229 10.85 -24.73 48.66
C VAL A 229 11.60 -25.04 47.36
N LYS A 230 11.27 -24.31 46.28
CA LYS A 230 12.24 -23.87 45.26
C LYS A 230 11.76 -22.57 44.62
N GLU A 231 12.47 -21.47 44.93
CA GLU A 231 12.44 -20.26 44.11
C GLU A 231 12.88 -20.60 42.70
N VAL A 232 11.95 -20.51 41.74
CA VAL A 232 12.26 -20.52 40.32
C VAL A 232 12.25 -19.07 39.86
N ILE A 233 13.43 -18.51 39.66
CA ILE A 233 13.64 -17.30 38.87
C ILE A 233 13.07 -17.61 37.49
N LYS A 234 11.92 -17.03 37.17
CA LYS A 234 11.29 -17.12 35.85
C LYS A 234 12.10 -16.19 34.94
N GLU A 235 13.14 -16.73 34.30
CA GLU A 235 13.73 -16.10 33.12
C GLU A 235 12.59 -15.90 32.12
N VAL A 236 12.23 -14.65 31.88
CA VAL A 236 11.31 -14.28 30.81
C VAL A 236 12.09 -14.55 29.52
N PRO A 237 11.72 -15.54 28.70
CA PRO A 237 12.33 -15.67 27.39
C PRO A 237 12.04 -14.37 26.63
N VAL A 238 13.10 -13.68 26.24
CA VAL A 238 13.02 -12.64 25.22
C VAL A 238 12.55 -13.34 23.96
N TYR A 239 11.26 -13.16 23.62
CA TYR A 239 10.72 -13.54 22.33
C TYR A 239 11.42 -12.66 21.28
N VAL A 240 12.51 -13.17 20.73
CA VAL A 240 12.96 -12.76 19.40
C VAL A 240 11.82 -13.17 18.47
N LYS A 241 11.14 -12.20 17.84
CA LYS A 241 10.17 -12.49 16.78
C LYS A 241 10.87 -13.38 15.77
N GLU A 242 10.43 -14.63 15.63
CA GLU A 242 10.81 -15.44 14.48
C GLU A 242 10.36 -14.67 13.25
N ASP A 243 11.29 -14.36 12.35
CA ASP A 243 10.95 -13.83 11.03
C ASP A 243 9.98 -14.83 10.39
N GLU A 244 8.75 -14.40 10.12
CA GLU A 244 7.71 -15.26 9.55
C GLU A 244 8.11 -15.62 8.10
N VAL A 245 8.82 -16.74 7.93
CA VAL A 245 9.31 -17.23 6.64
C VAL A 245 8.14 -17.74 5.80
N VAL A 246 8.09 -17.33 4.52
CA VAL A 246 7.09 -17.82 3.58
C VAL A 246 7.28 -19.33 3.34
N LYS A 247 6.27 -20.14 3.65
CA LYS A 247 6.31 -21.60 3.44
C LYS A 247 5.59 -21.99 2.15
N PHE A 248 6.08 -23.00 1.45
CA PHE A 248 5.32 -23.61 0.37
C PHE A 248 4.02 -24.23 0.91
N ALA A 249 2.93 -24.08 0.18
CA ALA A 249 1.74 -24.87 0.42
C ALA A 249 1.14 -25.31 -0.92
N PHE A 250 0.77 -26.58 -1.01
CA PHE A 250 -0.04 -27.04 -2.12
C PHE A 250 -1.50 -26.68 -1.86
N PHE A 251 -2.18 -26.12 -2.87
CA PHE A 251 -3.58 -25.73 -2.79
C PHE A 251 -4.49 -26.87 -2.30
N GLY A 252 -4.20 -28.11 -2.71
CA GLY A 252 -4.98 -29.29 -2.30
C GLY A 252 -4.94 -29.58 -0.80
N ASP A 253 -3.92 -29.10 -0.08
CA ASP A 253 -3.69 -29.37 1.34
C ASP A 253 -4.32 -28.30 2.25
N LEU A 254 -4.80 -27.19 1.68
CA LEU A 254 -5.53 -26.16 2.41
C LEU A 254 -6.91 -26.67 2.86
N ASP A 255 -7.45 -26.07 3.92
CA ASP A 255 -8.82 -26.35 4.33
C ASP A 255 -9.83 -25.75 3.33
N LYS A 256 -11.12 -26.07 3.48
CA LYS A 256 -12.12 -25.68 2.48
C LYS A 256 -12.26 -24.17 2.35
N GLU A 257 -12.23 -23.45 3.47
CA GLU A 257 -12.42 -22.01 3.49
C GLU A 257 -11.19 -21.31 2.90
N ASP A 258 -9.99 -21.69 3.33
CA ASP A 258 -8.72 -21.17 2.80
C ASP A 258 -8.56 -21.46 1.31
N LYS A 259 -9.04 -22.60 0.80
CA LYS A 259 -9.06 -22.90 -0.63
C LYS A 259 -9.87 -21.86 -1.40
N VAL A 260 -11.07 -21.52 -0.93
CA VAL A 260 -11.91 -20.50 -1.57
C VAL A 260 -11.22 -19.14 -1.51
N LYS A 261 -10.69 -18.76 -0.35
CA LYS A 261 -10.00 -17.49 -0.13
C LYS A 261 -8.75 -17.34 -1.00
N ALA A 262 -7.89 -18.35 -1.01
CA ALA A 262 -6.68 -18.39 -1.82
C ALA A 262 -7.01 -18.36 -3.32
N LEU A 263 -8.04 -19.09 -3.77
CA LEU A 263 -8.47 -19.06 -5.18
C LEU A 263 -8.99 -17.67 -5.58
N ALA A 264 -9.74 -17.01 -4.70
CA ALA A 264 -10.28 -15.68 -4.94
C ALA A 264 -9.16 -14.62 -5.01
N LEU A 265 -8.18 -14.69 -4.10
CA LEU A 265 -6.98 -13.86 -4.19
C LEU A 265 -6.18 -14.12 -5.46
N TYR A 266 -6.05 -15.38 -5.87
CA TYR A 266 -5.37 -15.75 -7.10
C TYR A 266 -6.07 -15.18 -8.33
N ALA A 267 -7.40 -15.30 -8.42
CA ALA A 267 -8.21 -14.77 -9.52
C ALA A 267 -7.97 -13.27 -9.71
N ASN A 268 -8.10 -12.50 -8.62
CA ASN A 268 -7.86 -11.07 -8.61
C ASN A 268 -6.39 -10.70 -8.93
N LYS A 269 -5.42 -11.46 -8.41
CA LYS A 269 -4.00 -11.26 -8.72
C LYS A 269 -3.75 -11.39 -10.22
N VAL A 270 -4.20 -12.48 -10.84
CA VAL A 270 -3.92 -12.73 -12.27
C VAL A 270 -4.65 -11.73 -13.16
N GLU A 271 -5.89 -11.37 -12.82
CA GLU A 271 -6.64 -10.34 -13.53
C GLU A 271 -5.86 -9.01 -13.56
N LYS A 272 -5.40 -8.53 -12.39
CA LYS A 272 -4.55 -7.33 -12.29
C LYS A 272 -3.24 -7.44 -13.07
N LEU A 273 -2.61 -8.62 -13.09
CA LEU A 273 -1.37 -8.83 -13.84
C LEU A 273 -1.59 -8.72 -15.35
N LEU A 274 -2.72 -9.20 -15.86
CA LEU A 274 -3.07 -9.09 -17.28
C LEU A 274 -3.48 -7.67 -17.66
N ASP A 275 -4.16 -6.94 -16.78
CA ASP A 275 -4.54 -5.54 -17.00
C ASP A 275 -3.32 -4.62 -17.17
N LYS A 276 -2.17 -4.97 -16.56
CA LYS A 276 -0.89 -4.26 -16.75
C LYS A 276 -0.26 -4.48 -18.13
N ILE A 277 -0.79 -5.40 -18.94
CA ILE A 277 -0.31 -5.63 -20.31
C ILE A 277 -1.08 -4.70 -21.25
N GLU A 278 -0.51 -3.54 -21.54
CA GLU A 278 -1.16 -2.53 -22.40
C GLU A 278 -1.32 -3.05 -23.84
N GLU A 279 -0.23 -3.54 -24.43
CA GLU A 279 -0.15 -4.01 -25.80
C GLU A 279 -0.07 -5.54 -25.90
N GLN A 280 -0.58 -6.09 -27.00
CA GLN A 280 -0.51 -7.52 -27.27
C GLN A 280 0.95 -7.97 -27.40
N LYS A 281 1.36 -8.97 -26.60
CA LYS A 281 2.72 -9.52 -26.59
C LYS A 281 2.77 -10.87 -27.30
N VAL A 282 3.74 -11.06 -28.19
CA VAL A 282 3.98 -12.34 -28.88
C VAL A 282 5.09 -13.10 -28.14
N THR A 283 4.85 -14.38 -27.83
CA THR A 283 5.82 -15.23 -27.13
C THR A 283 5.90 -16.63 -27.73
N SER A 284 6.86 -17.43 -27.25
CA SER A 284 6.99 -18.85 -27.62
C SER A 284 5.77 -19.66 -27.20
N LYS A 285 5.49 -20.74 -27.94
CA LYS A 285 4.41 -21.66 -27.61
C LYS A 285 4.57 -22.30 -26.24
N GLU A 286 5.79 -22.60 -25.82
CA GLU A 286 6.08 -23.18 -24.51
C GLU A 286 5.75 -22.20 -23.37
N ASP A 287 6.17 -20.94 -23.47
CA ASP A 287 5.88 -19.90 -22.45
C ASP A 287 4.38 -19.64 -22.33
N TYR A 288 3.68 -19.49 -23.47
CA TYR A 288 2.24 -19.34 -23.51
C TYR A 288 1.50 -20.52 -22.85
N ASN A 289 1.91 -21.75 -23.18
CA ASN A 289 1.31 -22.95 -22.60
C ASN A 289 1.56 -23.05 -21.09
N GLU A 290 2.72 -22.61 -20.60
CA GLU A 290 3.02 -22.57 -19.17
C GLU A 290 2.10 -21.59 -18.43
N ILE A 291 1.96 -20.36 -18.94
CA ILE A 291 1.03 -19.35 -18.39
C ILE A 291 -0.40 -19.87 -18.38
N LYS A 292 -0.85 -20.42 -19.52
CA LYS A 292 -2.20 -20.96 -19.68
C LYS A 292 -2.44 -22.13 -18.74
N SER A 293 -1.49 -23.06 -18.63
CA SER A 293 -1.59 -24.23 -17.74
C SER A 293 -1.78 -23.81 -16.28
N ASN A 294 -1.09 -22.76 -15.82
CA ASN A 294 -1.24 -22.29 -14.45
C ASN A 294 -2.67 -21.79 -14.16
N ILE A 295 -3.25 -21.03 -15.09
CA ILE A 295 -4.62 -20.52 -14.97
C ILE A 295 -5.64 -21.66 -15.09
N ASP A 296 -5.43 -22.60 -16.03
CA ASP A 296 -6.31 -23.76 -16.21
C ASP A 296 -6.36 -24.66 -14.98
N LEU A 297 -5.23 -24.81 -14.26
CA LEU A 297 -5.18 -25.55 -12.99
C LEU A 297 -6.01 -24.87 -11.90
N ALA A 298 -5.95 -23.55 -11.79
CA ALA A 298 -6.78 -22.80 -10.84
C ALA A 298 -8.28 -22.88 -11.19
N VAL A 299 -8.63 -22.79 -12.48
CA VAL A 299 -10.02 -22.97 -12.96
C VAL A 299 -10.52 -24.38 -12.64
N LYS A 300 -9.68 -25.41 -12.83
CA LYS A 300 -10.03 -26.78 -12.46
C LYS A 300 -10.24 -26.91 -10.95
N ALA A 301 -9.39 -26.28 -10.15
CA ALA A 301 -9.53 -26.27 -8.70
C ALA A 301 -10.85 -25.61 -8.24
N GLY A 302 -11.27 -24.51 -8.88
CA GLY A 302 -12.58 -23.88 -8.65
C GLY A 302 -13.75 -24.84 -8.90
N LYS A 303 -13.76 -25.50 -10.06
CA LYS A 303 -14.78 -26.50 -10.41
C LYS A 303 -14.80 -27.72 -9.48
N GLU A 304 -13.68 -28.07 -8.87
CA GLU A 304 -13.61 -29.13 -7.86
C GLU A 304 -14.15 -28.67 -6.50
N LEU A 305 -13.99 -27.38 -6.15
CA LEU A 305 -14.59 -26.77 -4.97
C LEU A 305 -16.10 -26.59 -5.09
N GLU A 306 -16.62 -26.28 -6.27
CA GLU A 306 -18.07 -26.11 -6.52
C GLU A 306 -18.86 -27.39 -6.19
N LYS A 307 -18.21 -28.55 -6.32
CA LYS A 307 -18.81 -29.86 -5.99
C LYS A 307 -18.85 -30.14 -4.49
N GLN A 308 -18.19 -29.32 -3.67
CA GLN A 308 -18.12 -29.50 -2.23
C GLN A 308 -19.24 -28.72 -1.54
N GLN A 309 -19.67 -29.22 -0.39
CA GLN A 309 -20.57 -28.47 0.47
C GLN A 309 -19.76 -27.33 1.15
N LEU A 310 -20.08 -26.10 0.75
CA LEU A 310 -19.51 -24.84 1.25
C LEU A 310 -20.61 -24.02 1.93
N GLU A 311 -20.20 -23.13 2.84
CA GLU A 311 -21.10 -22.13 3.41
C GLU A 311 -21.54 -21.11 2.35
N GLU A 312 -22.67 -20.44 2.57
CA GLU A 312 -23.29 -19.56 1.59
C GLU A 312 -22.34 -18.46 1.10
N ASP A 313 -21.62 -17.81 2.02
CA ASP A 313 -20.68 -16.73 1.68
C ASP A 313 -19.45 -17.24 0.95
N SER A 314 -18.92 -18.41 1.34
CA SER A 314 -17.84 -19.08 0.61
C SER A 314 -18.28 -19.46 -0.81
N HIS A 315 -19.52 -19.90 -0.99
CA HIS A 315 -20.06 -20.22 -2.29
C HIS A 315 -20.25 -18.98 -3.17
N LYS A 316 -20.68 -17.84 -2.61
CA LYS A 316 -20.74 -16.55 -3.33
C LYS A 316 -19.34 -16.10 -3.77
N LEU A 317 -18.36 -16.18 -2.87
CA LEU A 317 -16.98 -15.82 -3.16
C LEU A 317 -16.36 -16.71 -4.24
N LEU A 318 -16.61 -18.02 -4.19
CA LEU A 318 -16.17 -18.96 -5.22
C LEU A 318 -16.73 -18.59 -6.60
N LYS A 319 -18.02 -18.28 -6.70
CA LYS A 319 -18.64 -17.84 -7.96
C LYS A 319 -17.98 -16.58 -8.55
N LEU A 320 -17.63 -15.61 -7.70
CA LEU A 320 -16.93 -14.40 -8.14
C LEU A 320 -15.52 -14.72 -8.62
N ALA A 321 -14.80 -15.59 -7.91
CA ALA A 321 -13.48 -16.05 -8.32
C ALA A 321 -13.54 -16.78 -9.67
N GLU A 322 -14.52 -17.65 -9.88
CA GLU A 322 -14.72 -18.36 -11.15
C GLU A 322 -15.05 -17.42 -12.32
N LEU A 323 -15.89 -16.41 -12.08
CA LEU A 323 -16.19 -15.37 -13.07
C LEU A 323 -14.93 -14.58 -13.45
N SER A 324 -14.14 -14.15 -12.46
CA SER A 324 -12.87 -13.43 -12.68
C SER A 324 -11.85 -14.32 -13.42
N LEU A 325 -11.75 -15.61 -13.08
CA LEU A 325 -10.86 -16.54 -13.79
C LEU A 325 -11.30 -16.81 -15.24
N ALA A 326 -12.61 -16.95 -15.49
CA ALA A 326 -13.14 -17.10 -16.85
C ALA A 326 -12.86 -15.85 -17.69
N HIS A 327 -13.03 -14.66 -17.10
CA HIS A 327 -12.65 -13.40 -17.73
C HIS A 327 -11.14 -13.36 -18.03
N THR A 328 -10.31 -13.74 -17.04
CA THR A 328 -8.86 -13.81 -17.15
C THR A 328 -8.39 -14.75 -18.26
N GLN A 329 -8.99 -15.93 -18.42
CA GLN A 329 -8.66 -16.86 -19.51
C GLN A 329 -8.91 -16.24 -20.89
N LYS A 330 -10.04 -15.53 -21.06
CA LYS A 330 -10.36 -14.82 -22.30
C LYS A 330 -9.38 -13.65 -22.52
N HIS A 331 -9.13 -12.86 -21.48
CA HIS A 331 -8.26 -11.71 -21.56
C HIS A 331 -6.81 -12.10 -21.88
N LEU A 332 -6.34 -13.26 -21.38
CA LEU A 332 -5.02 -13.81 -21.72
C LEU A 332 -4.86 -14.04 -23.21
N SER A 333 -5.87 -14.63 -23.88
CA SER A 333 -5.80 -14.87 -25.34
C SER A 333 -5.80 -13.58 -26.16
N ASP A 334 -6.39 -12.51 -25.64
CA ASP A 334 -6.39 -11.20 -26.30
C ASP A 334 -5.02 -10.50 -26.15
N LYS A 335 -4.39 -10.64 -24.97
CA LYS A 335 -3.15 -9.94 -24.62
C LYS A 335 -1.87 -10.69 -24.96
N VAL A 336 -1.90 -12.02 -25.04
CA VAL A 336 -0.70 -12.84 -25.28
C VAL A 336 -0.94 -13.82 -26.43
N VAL A 337 -0.09 -13.76 -27.45
CA VAL A 337 -0.17 -14.60 -28.65
C VAL A 337 1.00 -15.56 -28.71
N SER A 338 0.73 -16.84 -28.90
CA SER A 338 1.76 -17.86 -29.11
C SER A 338 2.24 -17.90 -30.57
N SER A 339 3.55 -17.97 -30.78
CA SER A 339 4.18 -18.23 -32.09
C SER A 339 5.06 -19.48 -32.04
N ASN A 340 4.99 -20.31 -33.09
CA ASN A 340 5.88 -21.46 -33.27
C ASN A 340 7.28 -21.05 -33.79
N GLU A 341 7.43 -19.81 -34.25
CA GLU A 341 8.68 -19.31 -34.84
C GLU A 341 9.63 -18.75 -33.77
N ILE A 342 9.10 -18.48 -32.57
CA ILE A 342 9.84 -17.91 -31.46
C ILE A 342 10.33 -19.04 -30.56
N LYS A 343 11.65 -19.19 -30.43
CA LYS A 343 12.25 -20.13 -29.48
C LYS A 343 12.00 -19.66 -28.05
N ASN A 344 11.64 -20.59 -27.16
CA ASN A 344 11.53 -20.29 -25.73
C ASN A 344 12.89 -19.90 -25.15
N SER A 345 12.99 -18.66 -24.67
CA SER A 345 14.18 -18.10 -24.04
C SER A 345 13.78 -16.97 -23.09
N PRO A 346 14.65 -16.59 -22.13
CA PRO A 346 14.37 -15.45 -21.26
C PRO A 346 14.12 -14.14 -22.02
N ALA A 347 14.70 -13.94 -23.21
CA ALA A 347 14.50 -12.73 -24.00
C ALA A 347 13.14 -12.67 -24.72
N THR A 348 12.48 -13.82 -24.89
CA THR A 348 11.23 -13.97 -25.63
C THR A 348 10.03 -14.29 -24.74
N ALA A 349 10.26 -14.43 -23.43
CA ALA A 349 9.23 -14.65 -22.44
C ALA A 349 8.42 -13.37 -22.16
N VAL A 350 7.18 -13.53 -21.72
CA VAL A 350 6.35 -12.39 -21.31
C VAL A 350 6.72 -11.99 -19.89
N TYR A 351 6.98 -10.69 -19.68
CA TYR A 351 7.20 -10.12 -18.36
C TYR A 351 6.15 -9.06 -18.01
N VAL A 352 5.87 -8.96 -16.71
CA VAL A 352 4.97 -8.01 -16.08
C VAL A 352 5.61 -7.46 -14.81
N LEU A 353 5.23 -6.25 -14.43
CA LEU A 353 5.62 -5.68 -13.14
C LEU A 353 4.73 -6.28 -12.05
N ASP A 354 5.34 -6.84 -11.01
CA ASP A 354 4.62 -7.33 -9.84
C ASP A 354 4.16 -6.18 -8.92
N GLU A 355 3.76 -6.50 -7.69
CA GLU A 355 3.37 -5.49 -6.69
C GLU A 355 4.56 -4.66 -6.20
N ALA A 356 5.76 -5.24 -6.19
CA ALA A 356 7.01 -4.58 -5.82
C ALA A 356 7.65 -3.79 -6.97
N GLN A 357 6.96 -3.67 -8.12
CA GLN A 357 7.49 -3.08 -9.36
C GLN A 357 8.73 -3.82 -9.90
N GLU A 358 8.93 -5.08 -9.51
CA GLU A 358 9.97 -5.94 -10.06
C GLU A 358 9.46 -6.59 -11.35
N ASN A 359 10.36 -6.72 -12.33
CA ASN A 359 10.02 -7.31 -13.63
C ASN A 359 10.06 -8.85 -13.52
N VAL A 360 8.90 -9.48 -13.45
CA VAL A 360 8.77 -10.93 -13.26
C VAL A 360 8.20 -11.58 -14.52
N ARG A 361 8.67 -12.79 -14.82
CA ARG A 361 8.11 -13.59 -15.92
C ARG A 361 6.66 -13.91 -15.60
N LEU A 362 5.74 -13.64 -16.53
CA LEU A 362 4.31 -13.85 -16.33
C LEU A 362 4.00 -15.30 -15.95
N ALA A 363 4.68 -16.28 -16.55
CA ALA A 363 4.56 -17.70 -16.19
C ALA A 363 4.89 -17.97 -14.72
N GLN A 364 5.89 -17.29 -14.15
CA GLN A 364 6.21 -17.40 -12.73
C GLN A 364 5.15 -16.68 -11.89
N ALA A 365 4.76 -15.47 -12.28
CA ALA A 365 3.80 -14.66 -11.55
C ALA A 365 2.41 -15.32 -11.42
N THR A 366 1.99 -16.05 -12.45
CA THR A 366 0.73 -16.83 -12.44
C THR A 366 0.86 -18.21 -11.82
N SER A 367 2.04 -18.66 -11.40
CA SER A 367 2.19 -20.02 -10.87
C SER A 367 1.71 -20.19 -9.41
N TYR A 368 1.47 -19.07 -8.70
CA TYR A 368 1.16 -19.09 -7.27
C TYR A 368 0.35 -17.86 -6.83
N VAL A 369 -0.18 -17.93 -5.60
CA VAL A 369 -0.69 -16.78 -4.83
C VAL A 369 -0.12 -16.82 -3.42
N LEU A 370 0.00 -15.66 -2.79
CA LEU A 370 0.40 -15.56 -1.39
C LEU A 370 -0.84 -15.45 -0.52
N TYR A 371 -0.93 -16.33 0.48
CA TYR A 371 -2.05 -16.39 1.41
C TYR A 371 -1.52 -16.81 2.78
N GLU A 372 -1.73 -15.96 3.80
CA GLU A 372 -1.28 -16.22 5.19
C GLU A 372 0.16 -16.72 5.30
N TYR A 373 1.12 -16.02 4.68
CA TYR A 373 2.54 -16.39 4.66
C TYR A 373 2.82 -17.74 3.97
N LYS A 374 1.87 -18.25 3.18
CA LYS A 374 2.06 -19.44 2.35
C LYS A 374 2.17 -19.04 0.88
N HIS A 375 3.17 -19.59 0.21
CA HIS A 375 3.27 -19.61 -1.24
C HIS A 375 2.38 -20.75 -1.75
N VAL A 376 1.12 -20.42 -2.04
CA VAL A 376 0.12 -21.39 -2.44
C VAL A 376 0.20 -21.62 -3.95
N ALA A 377 0.58 -22.84 -4.33
CA ALA A 377 0.64 -23.27 -5.73
C ALA A 377 -0.46 -24.30 -6.04
N PHE A 378 -0.91 -24.32 -7.30
CA PHE A 378 -1.91 -25.27 -7.80
C PHE A 378 -1.29 -26.60 -8.27
N VAL A 379 0.01 -26.81 -8.01
CA VAL A 379 0.73 -28.06 -8.24
C VAL A 379 1.48 -28.47 -6.98
N PRO A 380 1.71 -29.79 -6.75
CA PRO A 380 2.53 -30.26 -5.64
C PRO A 380 3.96 -29.71 -5.70
N GLU A 381 4.62 -29.61 -4.54
CA GLU A 381 5.97 -29.04 -4.42
C GLU A 381 7.00 -29.68 -5.37
N LYS A 382 6.95 -31.00 -5.50
CA LYS A 382 7.81 -31.80 -6.39
C LYS A 382 7.69 -31.42 -7.88
N ASP A 383 6.54 -30.87 -8.28
CA ASP A 383 6.21 -30.52 -9.66
C ASP A 383 6.31 -28.99 -9.88
N TYR A 384 6.58 -28.23 -8.81
CA TYR A 384 6.73 -26.79 -8.85
C TYR A 384 8.11 -26.38 -9.39
N LYS A 385 8.13 -25.51 -10.41
CA LYS A 385 9.33 -25.22 -11.19
C LYS A 385 10.03 -23.90 -10.84
N PHE A 386 9.39 -23.05 -10.06
CA PHE A 386 9.87 -21.71 -9.79
C PHE A 386 10.47 -21.60 -8.39
N ALA A 387 11.32 -20.59 -8.17
CA ALA A 387 11.89 -20.33 -6.86
C ALA A 387 10.84 -19.76 -5.90
N ILE A 388 10.90 -20.20 -4.65
CA ILE A 388 10.08 -19.69 -3.56
C ILE A 388 10.92 -18.63 -2.83
N PHE A 389 10.44 -17.39 -2.80
CA PHE A 389 11.11 -16.31 -2.08
C PHE A 389 10.79 -16.44 -0.59
N ALA A 390 11.82 -16.53 0.25
CA ALA A 390 11.67 -16.74 1.70
C ALA A 390 11.18 -15.50 2.46
N ASP A 391 11.23 -14.32 1.83
CA ASP A 391 11.02 -13.04 2.47
C ASP A 391 9.55 -12.59 2.37
N ALA A 392 8.82 -12.66 3.48
CA ALA A 392 7.42 -12.26 3.57
C ALA A 392 7.21 -10.76 3.35
N GLN A 393 8.24 -9.93 3.58
CA GLN A 393 8.12 -8.47 3.44
C GLN A 393 8.10 -8.01 1.99
N LYS A 394 8.78 -8.73 1.07
CA LYS A 394 8.71 -8.47 -0.37
C LYS A 394 7.43 -8.98 -1.02
N ALA A 395 6.71 -9.84 -0.32
CA ALA A 395 5.66 -10.67 -0.90
C ALA A 395 4.31 -9.93 -1.02
N GLY A 396 4.13 -8.78 -0.35
CA GLY A 396 2.83 -8.10 -0.31
C GLY A 396 1.79 -8.98 0.39
N LEU A 397 1.62 -8.80 1.70
CA LEU A 397 0.57 -9.51 2.45
C LEU A 397 -0.79 -9.03 1.98
N ASN A 398 -1.32 -9.70 0.95
CA ASN A 398 -2.63 -9.46 0.36
C ASN A 398 -3.71 -9.82 1.40
N LYS A 399 -4.06 -8.84 2.24
CA LYS A 399 -5.26 -8.90 3.07
C LYS A 399 -6.48 -8.83 2.16
N PHE A 400 -7.44 -9.69 2.46
CA PHE A 400 -8.71 -9.95 1.78
C PHE A 400 -9.23 -8.79 0.90
N VAL A 401 -9.44 -9.06 -0.40
CA VAL A 401 -10.02 -8.09 -1.34
C VAL A 401 -11.52 -8.36 -1.46
N VAL A 402 -12.33 -7.36 -1.15
CA VAL A 402 -13.77 -7.37 -1.43
C VAL A 402 -13.96 -7.25 -2.95
N PHE A 403 -14.48 -8.29 -3.58
CA PHE A 403 -14.87 -8.23 -4.99
C PHE A 403 -15.96 -7.17 -5.16
N LYS A 404 -15.79 -6.26 -6.11
CA LYS A 404 -16.88 -5.36 -6.51
C LYS A 404 -17.98 -6.20 -7.14
N TRP A 405 -19.07 -6.39 -6.41
CA TRP A 405 -20.27 -7.04 -6.90
C TRP A 405 -20.80 -6.27 -8.13
N PRO A 406 -21.22 -6.93 -9.21
CA PRO A 406 -21.99 -6.25 -10.24
C PRO A 406 -23.36 -5.90 -9.62
N VAL A 407 -23.52 -4.64 -9.21
CA VAL A 407 -24.83 -4.09 -8.84
C VAL A 407 -25.74 -4.29 -10.05
N GLU A 408 -26.77 -5.11 -9.88
CA GLU A 408 -27.90 -5.20 -10.78
C GLU A 408 -28.37 -3.76 -11.03
N LYS A 409 -28.29 -3.31 -12.29
CA LYS A 409 -28.85 -2.01 -12.67
C LYS A 409 -30.30 -2.00 -12.21
N GLU A 410 -30.59 -1.14 -11.24
CA GLU A 410 -31.96 -0.86 -10.84
C GLU A 410 -32.77 -0.53 -12.09
N VAL A 411 -33.77 -1.36 -12.32
CA VAL A 411 -34.83 -1.13 -13.27
C VAL A 411 -35.56 0.13 -12.80
N VAL A 412 -35.19 1.27 -13.40
CA VAL A 412 -35.97 2.50 -13.29
C VAL A 412 -37.33 2.20 -13.92
N LYS A 413 -38.36 2.21 -13.06
CA LYS A 413 -39.75 2.05 -13.46
C LYS A 413 -40.11 3.07 -14.54
N GLU A 414 -40.62 2.54 -15.64
CA GLU A 414 -41.37 3.28 -16.64
C GLU A 414 -42.44 4.15 -15.96
N THR A 415 -42.37 5.46 -16.19
CA THR A 415 -43.57 6.30 -16.20
C THR A 415 -43.69 6.84 -17.61
N VAL A 416 -44.66 6.30 -18.33
CA VAL A 416 -45.02 6.64 -19.71
C VAL A 416 -45.42 8.11 -19.78
N VAL A 417 -44.70 8.91 -20.57
CA VAL A 417 -45.27 10.05 -21.28
C VAL A 417 -44.75 10.04 -22.72
N GLU A 418 -45.71 9.93 -23.62
CA GLU A 418 -45.75 10.00 -25.08
C GLU A 418 -44.48 10.33 -25.89
N LYS A 419 -44.26 9.42 -26.86
CA LYS A 419 -43.53 9.53 -28.15
C LYS A 419 -43.30 10.96 -28.68
N ALA A 420 -42.03 11.27 -28.97
CA ALA A 420 -41.62 11.90 -30.23
C ALA A 420 -40.13 11.61 -30.54
N SER A 421 -39.94 10.91 -31.66
CA SER A 421 -38.80 10.91 -32.62
C SER A 421 -37.34 10.81 -32.16
N ASP A 422 -36.66 9.84 -32.79
CA ASP A 422 -35.23 9.78 -33.03
C ASP A 422 -34.67 11.08 -33.65
N GLU A 423 -33.57 11.61 -33.08
CA GLU A 423 -32.64 12.57 -33.71
C GLU A 423 -31.22 12.16 -33.24
N ASP A 424 -30.46 11.42 -34.04
CA ASP A 424 -29.65 11.82 -35.22
C ASP A 424 -28.33 12.52 -34.84
N GLN A 425 -27.24 11.75 -34.90
CA GLN A 425 -25.85 12.20 -34.76
C GLN A 425 -25.35 12.81 -36.08
N SER A 426 -25.92 13.93 -36.54
CA SER A 426 -25.56 14.51 -37.85
C SER A 426 -24.98 15.94 -37.88
N ASP A 427 -24.80 16.63 -36.75
CA ASP A 427 -24.42 18.07 -36.78
C ASP A 427 -22.98 18.46 -36.42
N ASP A 428 -22.12 17.53 -36.00
CA ASP A 428 -20.75 17.90 -35.57
C ASP A 428 -19.77 18.15 -36.75
N TRP A 429 -20.10 17.71 -37.97
CA TRP A 429 -19.26 17.92 -39.16
C TRP A 429 -19.49 19.28 -39.83
N ALA A 430 -20.73 19.76 -39.84
CA ALA A 430 -21.10 21.05 -40.43
C ALA A 430 -20.48 22.21 -39.64
N PHE A 431 -20.48 22.11 -38.30
CA PHE A 431 -19.85 23.09 -37.43
C PHE A 431 -18.32 23.14 -37.62
N LYS A 432 -17.66 21.97 -37.68
CA LYS A 432 -16.22 21.88 -37.96
C LYS A 432 -15.87 22.41 -39.36
N GLY A 433 -16.69 22.14 -40.37
CA GLY A 433 -16.53 22.68 -41.71
C GLY A 433 -16.64 24.21 -41.76
N LEU A 434 -17.59 24.79 -41.02
CA LEU A 434 -17.79 26.23 -40.96
C LEU A 434 -16.63 26.95 -40.27
N VAL A 435 -16.05 26.36 -39.22
CA VAL A 435 -14.85 26.89 -38.54
C VAL A 435 -13.64 26.91 -39.50
N VAL A 436 -13.40 25.82 -40.23
CA VAL A 436 -12.28 25.75 -41.20
C VAL A 436 -12.47 26.76 -42.34
N PHE A 437 -13.70 26.90 -42.85
CA PHE A 437 -14.00 27.87 -43.90
C PHE A 437 -13.82 29.32 -43.44
N SER A 438 -14.17 29.63 -42.19
CA SER A 438 -13.98 30.94 -41.59
C SER A 438 -12.49 31.32 -41.51
N PHE A 439 -11.63 30.38 -41.10
CA PHE A 439 -10.19 30.59 -41.08
C PHE A 439 -9.59 30.83 -42.47
N ALA A 440 -10.06 30.11 -43.49
CA ALA A 440 -9.61 30.29 -44.87
C ALA A 440 -9.96 31.69 -45.41
N LEU A 441 -11.15 32.22 -45.09
CA LEU A 441 -11.56 33.57 -45.49
C LEU A 441 -10.71 34.67 -44.83
N VAL A 442 -10.38 34.51 -43.55
CA VAL A 442 -9.50 35.46 -42.85
C VAL A 442 -8.11 35.49 -43.47
N TRP A 443 -7.55 34.32 -43.81
CA TRP A 443 -6.26 34.24 -44.49
C TRP A 443 -6.28 34.84 -45.90
N ALA A 444 -7.35 34.63 -46.67
CA ALA A 444 -7.51 35.24 -47.99
C ALA A 444 -7.60 36.78 -47.91
N ALA A 445 -8.30 37.31 -46.89
CA ALA A 445 -8.38 38.75 -46.64
C ALA A 445 -7.02 39.35 -46.23
N LEU A 446 -6.27 38.68 -45.35
CA LEU A 446 -4.92 39.11 -44.98
C LEU A 446 -3.96 39.09 -46.16
N PHE A 447 -4.04 38.06 -47.01
CA PHE A 447 -3.22 37.96 -48.21
C PHE A 447 -3.52 39.08 -49.21
N THR A 448 -4.80 39.36 -49.47
CA THR A 448 -5.19 40.47 -50.36
C THR A 448 -4.78 41.83 -49.79
N LEU A 449 -4.88 42.03 -48.47
CA LEU A 449 -4.39 43.24 -47.82
C LEU A 449 -2.87 43.40 -47.98
N ALA A 450 -2.11 42.31 -47.82
CA ALA A 450 -0.66 42.32 -48.01
C ALA A 450 -0.27 42.63 -49.46
N VAL A 451 -1.00 42.10 -50.44
CA VAL A 451 -0.79 42.39 -51.88
C VAL A 451 -1.11 43.86 -52.18
N LEU A 452 -2.21 44.40 -51.63
CA LEU A 452 -2.57 45.81 -51.82
C LEU A 452 -1.56 46.76 -51.18
N LEU A 453 -1.05 46.44 -49.99
CA LEU A 453 0.03 47.20 -49.34
C LEU A 453 1.34 47.12 -50.14
N GLY A 454 1.66 45.95 -50.71
CA GLY A 454 2.83 45.77 -51.57
C GLY A 454 2.73 46.57 -52.87
N LEU A 455 1.55 46.64 -53.49
CA LEU A 455 1.32 47.43 -54.71
C LEU A 455 1.25 48.94 -54.42
N GLY A 456 0.72 49.34 -53.26
CA GLY A 456 0.68 50.75 -52.82
C GLY A 456 2.06 51.33 -52.46
N LEU A 457 3.07 50.50 -52.26
CA LEU A 457 4.48 50.90 -52.10
C LEU A 457 5.23 51.03 -53.44
N ILE A 458 4.60 50.69 -54.56
CA ILE A 458 5.20 50.72 -55.92
C ILE A 458 4.69 51.93 -56.73
N ILE A 459 3.76 52.73 -56.18
CA ILE A 459 3.34 54.04 -56.72
C ILE A 459 3.97 55.13 -55.87
#